data_AF-A0A535YCI5-F1
#
_entry.id   AF-A0A535YCI5-F1
#
_cell.length_a   1.000
_cell.length_b   1.000
_cell.length_c   1.000
_cell.angle_alpha   90.00
_cell.angle_beta   90.00
_cell.angle_gamma   90.00
#
_symmetry.space_group_name_H-M   'P 1'
#
loop_
_entity.id
_entity.type
_entity.pdbx_description
1 polymer ?
#
loop_
_entity_poly.entity_id
_entity_poly.type
_entity_poly.pdbx_seq_one_letter_code
_entity_poly.pdbx_strand_id
1 'polypeptide(L)'
;RDFPRDIATERLNDLVAAAHALVYSEAPTSARRLRRFVLRELPGSVHAQLRWTGVAFVITAIFTFATFALGLAFPEIAANSLPQETRDNLAHRQLWTSIPEGLRAIAGPLIIVNNVQVAVFAFVGGMTAGALTLYLLASNGALLGTIFAVVHTYGLAGDLFTFIAAHVFLELSSIFLAAGAGLRLAWAILRPGERSRRDALRLAGAQSVRVMLLVVFVLGCAGLIEGFLSPSNAPAFVKVGVGLTTGALLWFYILVVGRVRRDSTA
;
A
#
# COMPACT_ATOMS: atom_id res chain seq x y z
N ARG A 1 24.24 35.12 37.78
CA ARG A 1 24.27 36.51 38.31
C ARG A 1 25.37 37.34 37.63
N ASP A 2 26.17 36.75 36.72
CA ASP A 2 27.38 37.41 36.23
C ASP A 2 27.27 38.06 34.83
N PHE A 3 26.25 37.76 34.01
CA PHE A 3 26.11 38.35 32.65
C PHE A 3 24.63 38.54 32.21
N PRO A 4 23.87 39.45 32.85
CA PRO A 4 22.43 39.61 32.59
C PRO A 4 22.06 40.22 31.23
N ARG A 5 23.03 40.73 30.46
CA ARG A 5 22.82 41.39 29.14
C ARG A 5 23.62 40.74 28.01
N ASP A 6 24.13 39.52 28.23
CA ASP A 6 24.83 38.77 27.17
C ASP A 6 23.81 38.16 26.21
N ILE A 7 24.08 38.27 24.90
CA ILE A 7 23.27 37.72 23.81
C ILE A 7 23.06 36.21 24.02
N ALA A 8 24.04 35.50 24.58
CA ALA A 8 23.91 34.08 24.91
C ALA A 8 22.85 33.83 25.99
N THR A 9 22.74 34.72 27.00
CA THR A 9 21.75 34.62 28.07
C THR A 9 20.34 34.92 27.57
N GLU A 10 20.17 35.91 26.69
CA GLU A 10 18.89 36.18 26.02
C GLU A 10 18.45 34.99 25.15
N ARG A 11 19.37 34.45 24.34
CA ARG A 11 19.11 33.27 23.49
C ARG A 11 18.69 32.05 24.32
N LEU A 12 19.34 31.84 25.46
CA LEU A 12 19.01 30.75 26.38
C LEU A 12 17.68 30.97 27.09
N ASN A 13 17.37 32.20 27.50
CA ASN A 13 16.07 32.54 28.07
C ASN A 13 14.94 32.35 27.04
N ASP A 14 15.16 32.73 25.78
CA ASP A 14 14.20 32.49 24.69
C ASP A 14 13.97 31.00 24.45
N LEU A 15 15.05 30.20 24.45
CA LEU A 15 14.96 28.74 24.32
C LEU A 15 14.23 28.10 25.50
N VAL A 16 14.49 28.56 26.73
CA VAL A 16 13.82 28.07 27.94
C VAL A 16 12.35 28.49 27.96
N ALA A 17 12.02 29.72 27.56
CA ALA A 17 10.64 30.20 27.45
C ALA A 17 9.86 29.42 26.37
N ALA A 18 10.47 29.16 25.22
CA ALA A 18 9.87 28.34 24.16
C ALA A 18 9.67 26.88 24.61
N ALA A 19 10.63 26.30 25.31
CA ALA A 19 10.52 24.97 25.89
C ALA A 19 9.44 24.92 26.99
N HIS A 20 9.35 25.94 27.84
CA HIS A 20 8.33 26.06 28.88
C HIS A 20 6.93 26.17 28.25
N ALA A 21 6.78 26.98 27.20
CA ALA A 21 5.53 27.08 26.44
C ALA A 21 5.15 25.74 25.77
N LEU A 22 6.12 24.95 25.31
CA LEU A 22 5.88 23.61 24.76
C LEU A 22 5.44 22.60 25.84
N VAL A 23 6.07 22.63 27.02
CA VAL A 23 5.78 21.73 28.15
C VAL A 23 4.43 22.06 28.80
N TYR A 24 4.09 23.35 28.91
CA TYR A 24 2.84 23.83 29.53
C TYR A 24 1.72 24.15 28.52
N SER A 25 1.95 23.97 27.22
CA SER A 25 0.85 24.10 26.25
C SER A 25 -0.23 23.07 26.55
N GLU A 26 -1.49 23.52 26.62
CA GLU A 26 -2.63 22.63 26.81
C GLU A 26 -2.60 21.51 25.76
N ALA A 27 -2.65 20.27 26.25
CA ALA A 27 -2.65 19.11 25.37
C ALA A 27 -3.87 19.22 24.44
N PRO A 28 -3.69 19.32 23.10
CA PRO A 28 -4.79 19.62 22.20
C PRO A 28 -5.94 18.64 22.38
N THR A 29 -7.20 19.08 22.22
CA THR A 29 -8.35 18.17 22.29
C THR A 29 -8.16 16.98 21.35
N SER A 30 -8.66 15.80 21.74
CA SER A 30 -8.51 14.56 20.97
C SER A 30 -8.86 14.75 19.48
N ALA A 31 -9.92 15.50 19.19
CA ALA A 31 -10.36 15.82 17.83
C ALA A 31 -9.34 16.66 17.04
N ARG A 32 -8.69 17.66 17.65
CA ARG A 32 -7.68 18.49 16.99
C ARG A 32 -6.41 17.70 16.68
N ARG A 33 -6.03 16.76 17.57
CA ARG A 33 -4.93 15.82 17.32
C ARG A 33 -5.24 14.85 16.19
N LEU A 34 -6.42 14.23 16.21
CA LEU A 34 -6.86 13.32 15.16
C LEU A 34 -6.90 14.03 13.80
N ARG A 35 -7.47 15.24 13.74
CA ARG A 35 -7.51 16.05 12.52
C ARG A 35 -6.10 16.37 11.99
N ARG A 36 -5.17 16.75 12.87
CA ARG A 36 -3.77 16.98 12.49
C ARG A 36 -3.10 15.71 11.97
N PHE A 37 -3.34 14.58 12.64
CA PHE A 37 -2.79 13.31 12.26
C PHE A 37 -3.26 12.89 10.85
N VAL A 38 -4.58 12.89 10.62
CA VAL A 38 -5.19 12.51 9.34
C VAL A 38 -4.88 13.52 8.24
N LEU A 39 -4.93 14.82 8.49
CA LEU A 39 -4.77 15.81 7.40
C LEU A 39 -3.32 16.23 7.14
N ARG A 40 -2.34 15.84 7.98
CA ARG A 40 -0.94 16.26 7.80
C ARG A 40 0.06 15.15 8.03
N GLU A 41 0.00 14.49 9.19
CA GLU A 41 1.06 13.56 9.56
C GLU A 41 1.06 12.27 8.75
N LEU A 42 -0.12 11.67 8.57
CA LEU A 42 -0.31 10.44 7.83
C LEU A 42 0.02 10.59 6.34
N PRO A 43 -0.56 11.55 5.58
CA PRO A 43 -0.26 11.68 4.16
C PRO A 43 1.18 12.17 3.94
N GLY A 44 1.71 13.02 4.83
CA GLY A 44 3.12 13.44 4.77
C GLY A 44 4.11 12.29 5.02
N SER A 45 3.79 11.37 5.94
CA SER A 45 4.59 10.17 6.18
C SER A 45 4.58 9.20 5.00
N VAL A 46 3.46 9.09 4.29
CA VAL A 46 3.36 8.27 3.07
C VAL A 46 4.12 8.95 1.91
N HIS A 47 3.90 10.25 1.71
CA HIS A 47 4.56 11.02 0.65
C HIS A 47 6.09 10.94 0.74
N ALA A 48 6.65 10.97 1.96
CA ALA A 48 8.08 10.85 2.20
C ALA A 48 8.68 9.49 1.76
N GLN A 49 7.84 8.49 1.49
CA GLN A 49 8.26 7.12 1.18
C GLN A 49 7.95 6.71 -0.27
N LEU A 50 7.39 7.62 -1.08
CA LEU A 50 6.96 7.33 -2.45
C LEU A 50 8.05 6.76 -3.35
N ARG A 51 9.32 7.12 -3.13
CA ARG A 51 10.43 6.51 -3.88
C ARG A 51 10.49 4.99 -3.70
N TRP A 52 10.23 4.50 -2.49
CA TRP A 52 10.24 3.08 -2.18
C TRP A 52 8.98 2.38 -2.68
N THR A 53 7.85 3.07 -2.64
CA THR A 53 6.61 2.63 -3.30
C THR A 53 6.80 2.49 -4.82
N GLY A 54 7.52 3.44 -5.44
CA GLY A 54 7.89 3.38 -6.85
C GLY A 54 8.80 2.19 -7.17
N VAL A 55 9.80 1.91 -6.33
CA VAL A 55 10.63 0.71 -6.47
C VAL A 55 9.79 -0.57 -6.39
N ALA A 56 8.88 -0.65 -5.40
CA ALA A 56 7.98 -1.78 -5.27
C ALA A 56 7.10 -1.98 -6.51
N PHE A 57 6.50 -0.89 -7.02
CA PHE A 57 5.73 -0.89 -8.26
C PHE A 57 6.56 -1.40 -9.45
N VAL A 58 7.77 -0.88 -9.66
CA VAL A 58 8.63 -1.26 -10.78
C VAL A 58 8.98 -2.74 -10.73
N ILE A 59 9.34 -3.26 -9.55
CA ILE A 59 9.66 -4.70 -9.40
C ILE A 59 8.45 -5.55 -9.77
N THR A 60 7.28 -5.28 -9.16
CA THR A 60 6.06 -6.04 -9.48
C THR A 60 5.72 -5.93 -10.96
N ALA A 61 5.78 -4.74 -11.55
CA ALA A 61 5.50 -4.52 -12.96
C ALA A 61 6.43 -5.32 -13.88
N ILE A 62 7.74 -5.34 -13.61
CA ILE A 62 8.71 -6.13 -14.38
C ILE A 62 8.29 -7.61 -14.40
N PHE A 63 8.01 -8.19 -13.23
CA PHE A 63 7.63 -9.61 -13.16
C PHE A 63 6.27 -9.88 -13.78
N THR A 64 5.28 -8.99 -13.60
CA THR A 64 3.95 -9.10 -14.22
C THR A 64 4.04 -9.07 -15.74
N PHE A 65 4.73 -8.08 -16.33
CA PHE A 65 4.83 -8.01 -17.77
C PHE A 65 5.69 -9.14 -18.35
N ALA A 66 6.75 -9.54 -17.66
CA ALA A 66 7.58 -10.67 -18.09
C ALA A 66 6.78 -11.98 -18.13
N THR A 67 6.06 -12.33 -17.06
CA THR A 67 5.27 -13.58 -17.04
C THR A 67 4.01 -13.50 -17.88
N PHE A 68 3.42 -12.31 -18.05
CA PHE A 68 2.33 -12.12 -19.00
C PHE A 68 2.81 -12.43 -20.43
N ALA A 69 3.92 -11.82 -20.86
CA ALA A 69 4.49 -12.06 -22.19
C ALA A 69 4.90 -13.52 -22.39
N LEU A 70 5.56 -14.13 -21.40
CA LEU A 70 5.90 -15.55 -21.43
C LEU A 70 4.66 -16.44 -21.48
N GLY A 71 3.60 -16.10 -20.76
CA GLY A 71 2.36 -16.87 -20.76
C GLY A 71 1.60 -16.78 -22.08
N LEU A 72 1.70 -15.66 -22.80
CA LEU A 72 1.18 -15.56 -24.17
C LEU A 72 2.03 -16.37 -25.16
N ALA A 73 3.36 -16.42 -24.97
CA ALA A 73 4.26 -17.19 -25.82
C ALA A 73 4.16 -18.71 -25.57
N PHE A 74 3.91 -19.12 -24.33
CA PHE A 74 3.82 -20.51 -23.90
C PHE A 74 2.55 -20.78 -23.05
N PRO A 75 1.36 -20.78 -23.66
CA PRO A 75 0.08 -20.88 -22.94
C PRO A 75 -0.05 -22.14 -22.08
N GLU A 76 0.43 -23.28 -22.57
CA GLU A 76 0.36 -24.54 -21.82
C GLU A 76 1.18 -24.51 -20.53
N ILE A 77 2.38 -23.91 -20.57
CA ILE A 77 3.23 -23.77 -19.38
C ILE A 77 2.57 -22.85 -18.36
N ALA A 78 2.02 -21.73 -18.80
CA ALA A 78 1.32 -20.79 -17.93
C ALA A 78 0.05 -21.41 -17.31
N ALA A 79 -0.75 -22.12 -18.10
CA ALA A 79 -1.93 -22.83 -17.61
C ALA A 79 -1.53 -23.89 -16.57
N ASN A 80 -0.54 -24.72 -16.87
CA ASN A 80 -0.06 -25.79 -15.99
C ASN A 80 0.57 -25.28 -14.69
N SER A 81 0.92 -23.99 -14.62
CA SER A 81 1.40 -23.33 -13.39
C SER A 81 0.26 -22.97 -12.42
N LEU A 82 -1.00 -23.02 -12.88
CA LEU A 82 -2.18 -22.81 -12.03
C LEU A 82 -2.67 -24.14 -11.43
N PRO A 83 -3.31 -24.10 -10.24
CA PRO A 83 -3.98 -25.26 -9.68
C PRO A 83 -4.93 -25.92 -10.68
N GLN A 84 -5.02 -27.25 -10.64
CA GLN A 84 -5.88 -28.00 -11.56
C GLN A 84 -7.34 -27.53 -11.51
N GLU A 85 -7.88 -27.30 -10.32
CA GLU A 85 -9.24 -26.77 -10.14
C GLU A 85 -9.44 -25.42 -10.84
N THR A 86 -8.46 -24.51 -10.76
CA THR A 86 -8.53 -23.22 -11.46
C THR A 86 -8.55 -23.39 -12.97
N ARG A 87 -7.72 -24.30 -13.51
CA ARG A 87 -7.72 -24.63 -14.95
C ARG A 87 -9.06 -25.22 -15.39
N ASP A 88 -9.60 -26.16 -14.63
CA ASP A 88 -10.86 -26.83 -14.95
C ASP A 88 -12.01 -25.81 -14.97
N ASN A 89 -12.06 -24.89 -14.00
CA ASN A 89 -13.05 -23.80 -13.99
C ASN A 89 -12.91 -22.89 -15.22
N LEU A 90 -11.68 -22.48 -15.56
CA LEU A 90 -11.42 -21.64 -16.74
C LEU A 90 -11.80 -22.34 -18.05
N ALA A 91 -11.59 -23.66 -18.15
CA ALA A 91 -12.04 -24.46 -19.29
C ALA A 91 -13.57 -24.47 -19.45
N HIS A 92 -14.30 -24.43 -18.34
CA HIS A 92 -15.76 -24.26 -18.31
C HIS A 92 -16.21 -22.78 -18.43
N ARG A 93 -15.29 -21.86 -18.74
CA ARG A 93 -15.54 -20.41 -18.82
C ARG A 93 -16.02 -19.79 -17.51
N GLN A 94 -15.59 -20.35 -16.38
CA GLN A 94 -15.92 -19.87 -15.04
C GLN A 94 -14.67 -19.29 -14.37
N LEU A 95 -14.78 -18.04 -13.92
CA LEU A 95 -13.78 -17.45 -13.03
C LEU A 95 -14.04 -17.87 -11.58
N TRP A 96 -12.99 -17.95 -10.76
CA TRP A 96 -13.09 -18.14 -9.31
C TRP A 96 -13.88 -17.02 -8.61
N THR A 97 -14.18 -15.95 -9.33
CA THR A 97 -14.98 -14.79 -8.91
C THR A 97 -16.48 -15.01 -9.09
N SER A 98 -16.90 -16.15 -9.68
CA SER A 98 -18.30 -16.52 -9.88
C SER A 98 -18.93 -17.02 -8.56
N ILE A 99 -19.13 -16.10 -7.61
CA ILE A 99 -19.60 -16.43 -6.26
C ILE A 99 -21.15 -16.42 -6.22
N PRO A 100 -21.80 -17.52 -5.78
CA PRO A 100 -23.25 -17.58 -5.59
C PRO A 100 -23.75 -16.46 -4.67
N GLU A 101 -24.91 -15.88 -4.98
CA GLU A 101 -25.42 -14.68 -4.29
C GLU A 101 -25.54 -14.84 -2.77
N GLY A 102 -26.01 -16.00 -2.29
CA GLY A 102 -26.11 -16.31 -0.86
C GLY A 102 -24.77 -16.46 -0.13
N LEU A 103 -23.65 -16.58 -0.85
CA LEU A 103 -22.30 -16.74 -0.27
C LEU A 103 -21.46 -15.46 -0.38
N ARG A 104 -21.89 -14.44 -1.14
CA ARG A 104 -21.11 -13.20 -1.37
C ARG A 104 -20.77 -12.45 -0.08
N ALA A 105 -21.71 -12.40 0.87
CA ALA A 105 -21.52 -11.72 2.16
C ALA A 105 -20.43 -12.38 3.04
N ILE A 106 -20.16 -13.67 2.83
CA ILE A 106 -19.15 -14.45 3.55
C ILE A 106 -17.83 -14.49 2.76
N ALA A 107 -17.91 -14.49 1.43
CA ALA A 107 -16.75 -14.54 0.55
C ALA A 107 -15.95 -13.23 0.55
N GLY A 108 -16.59 -12.06 0.60
CA GLY A 108 -15.89 -10.75 0.61
C GLY A 108 -14.81 -10.61 1.69
N PRO A 109 -15.11 -10.91 2.97
CA PRO A 109 -14.11 -10.93 4.04
C PRO A 109 -12.99 -11.96 3.86
N LEU A 110 -13.22 -13.07 3.14
CA LEU A 110 -12.19 -14.09 2.90
C LEU A 110 -11.24 -13.69 1.76
N ILE A 111 -11.72 -12.93 0.77
CA ILE A 111 -10.89 -12.56 -0.40
C ILE A 111 -9.87 -11.48 -0.02
N ILE A 112 -10.26 -10.51 0.82
CA ILE A 112 -9.35 -9.47 1.29
C ILE A 112 -8.23 -9.99 2.22
N VAL A 113 -8.44 -11.13 2.90
CA VAL A 113 -7.45 -11.70 3.81
C VAL A 113 -6.14 -11.96 3.09
N ASN A 114 -6.19 -12.44 1.85
CA ASN A 114 -4.98 -12.68 1.06
C ASN A 114 -4.22 -11.36 0.81
N ASN A 115 -4.91 -10.31 0.37
CA ASN A 115 -4.28 -9.01 0.11
C ASN A 115 -3.72 -8.36 1.39
N VAL A 116 -4.41 -8.51 2.52
CA VAL A 116 -3.91 -8.07 3.83
C VAL A 116 -2.67 -8.87 4.24
N GLN A 117 -2.67 -10.18 4.08
CA GLN A 117 -1.51 -11.04 4.36
C GLN A 117 -0.31 -10.64 3.51
N VAL A 118 -0.50 -10.48 2.19
CA VAL A 118 0.57 -10.04 1.28
C VAL A 118 1.11 -8.68 1.71
N ALA A 119 0.26 -7.70 2.02
CA ALA A 119 0.70 -6.38 2.48
C ALA A 119 1.48 -6.45 3.80
N VAL A 120 0.99 -7.19 4.78
CA VAL A 120 1.65 -7.36 6.09
C VAL A 120 3.00 -8.08 5.93
N PHE A 121 3.06 -9.17 5.17
CA PHE A 121 4.31 -9.90 4.94
C PHE A 121 5.30 -9.11 4.09
N ALA A 122 4.84 -8.33 3.11
CA ALA A 122 5.71 -7.45 2.34
C ALA A 122 6.32 -6.36 3.23
N PHE A 123 5.56 -5.81 4.18
CA PHE A 123 6.07 -4.85 5.16
C PHE A 123 7.06 -5.48 6.14
N VAL A 124 6.65 -6.56 6.83
CA VAL A 124 7.48 -7.26 7.84
C VAL A 124 8.71 -7.88 7.20
N GLY A 125 8.63 -8.34 5.96
CA GLY A 125 9.75 -8.86 5.17
C GLY A 125 10.89 -7.86 4.97
N GLY A 126 10.65 -6.56 5.19
CA GLY A 126 11.70 -5.55 5.25
C GLY A 126 12.76 -5.85 6.31
N MET A 127 12.36 -6.54 7.38
CA MET A 127 13.23 -6.96 8.49
C MET A 127 14.29 -8.00 8.05
N THR A 128 14.05 -8.76 6.98
CA THR A 128 15.02 -9.71 6.43
C THR A 128 16.00 -9.00 5.47
N ALA A 129 16.37 -7.75 5.78
CA ALA A 129 17.07 -6.85 4.86
C ALA A 129 16.41 -6.72 3.47
N GLY A 130 15.09 -6.90 3.40
CA GLY A 130 14.29 -6.75 2.19
C GLY A 130 14.18 -8.00 1.32
N ALA A 131 14.93 -9.08 1.60
CA ALA A 131 14.89 -10.30 0.79
C ALA A 131 13.47 -10.87 0.64
N LEU A 132 12.71 -10.99 1.74
CA LEU A 132 11.34 -11.48 1.71
C LEU A 132 10.40 -10.49 0.99
N THR A 133 10.55 -9.18 1.20
CA THR A 133 9.76 -8.17 0.48
C THR A 133 9.97 -8.26 -1.03
N LEU A 134 11.22 -8.41 -1.48
CA LEU A 134 11.56 -8.54 -2.90
C LEU A 134 11.00 -9.82 -3.50
N TYR A 135 11.16 -10.95 -2.78
CA TYR A 135 10.56 -12.23 -3.18
C TYR A 135 9.05 -12.12 -3.35
N LEU A 136 8.35 -11.52 -2.38
CA LEU A 136 6.89 -11.35 -2.44
C LEU A 136 6.46 -10.45 -3.60
N LEU A 137 7.16 -9.34 -3.85
CA LEU A 137 6.87 -8.47 -4.99
C LEU A 137 7.05 -9.18 -6.33
N ALA A 138 8.11 -9.96 -6.46
CA ALA A 138 8.41 -10.74 -7.65
C ALA A 138 7.41 -11.87 -7.86
N SER A 139 7.12 -12.67 -6.82
CA SER A 139 6.21 -13.81 -6.93
C SER A 139 4.75 -13.38 -7.13
N ASN A 140 4.27 -12.35 -6.45
CA ASN A 140 2.92 -11.81 -6.68
C ASN A 140 2.83 -11.15 -8.06
N GLY A 141 3.86 -10.43 -8.49
CA GLY A 141 3.91 -9.86 -9.85
C GLY A 141 3.87 -10.95 -10.92
N ALA A 142 4.69 -11.98 -10.77
CA ALA A 142 4.75 -13.14 -11.66
C ALA A 142 3.40 -13.86 -11.73
N LEU A 143 2.78 -14.14 -10.58
CA LEU A 143 1.47 -14.79 -10.49
C LEU A 143 0.39 -13.95 -11.21
N LEU A 144 0.37 -12.64 -10.98
CA LEU A 144 -0.56 -11.72 -11.62
C LEU A 144 -0.44 -11.77 -13.15
N GLY A 145 0.78 -11.72 -13.67
CA GLY A 145 1.03 -11.80 -15.12
C GLY A 145 0.60 -13.13 -15.73
N THR A 146 0.89 -14.25 -15.04
CA THR A 146 0.46 -15.59 -15.47
C THR A 146 -1.07 -15.70 -15.49
N ILE A 147 -1.76 -15.23 -14.45
CA ILE A 147 -3.22 -15.25 -14.38
C ILE A 147 -3.82 -14.45 -15.55
N PHE A 148 -3.32 -13.24 -15.81
CA PHE A 148 -3.80 -12.44 -16.93
C PHE A 148 -3.57 -13.12 -18.28
N ALA A 149 -2.41 -13.77 -18.48
CA ALA A 149 -2.13 -14.48 -19.72
C ALA A 149 -3.09 -15.65 -19.94
N VAL A 150 -3.28 -16.49 -18.91
CA VAL A 150 -4.18 -17.66 -18.99
C VAL A 150 -5.61 -17.20 -19.21
N VAL A 151 -6.13 -16.27 -18.41
CA VAL A 151 -7.50 -15.74 -18.56
C VAL A 151 -7.71 -15.10 -19.94
N HIS A 152 -6.69 -14.43 -20.48
CA HIS A 152 -6.72 -13.91 -21.85
C HIS A 152 -6.86 -15.04 -22.89
N THR A 153 -6.12 -16.14 -22.75
CA THR A 153 -6.22 -17.28 -23.69
C THR A 153 -7.57 -17.99 -23.65
N TYR A 154 -8.29 -17.96 -22.52
CA TYR A 154 -9.65 -18.49 -22.40
C TYR A 154 -10.75 -17.49 -22.82
N GLY A 155 -10.37 -16.26 -23.25
CA GLY A 155 -11.31 -15.23 -23.68
C GLY A 155 -12.09 -14.55 -22.53
N LEU A 156 -11.63 -14.70 -21.29
CA LEU A 156 -12.30 -14.21 -20.07
C LEU A 156 -11.71 -12.89 -19.53
N ALA A 157 -10.80 -12.25 -20.27
CA ALA A 157 -10.10 -11.05 -19.82
C ALA A 157 -11.06 -9.89 -19.49
N GLY A 158 -12.15 -9.73 -20.27
CA GLY A 158 -13.17 -8.71 -20.03
C GLY A 158 -13.94 -8.93 -18.72
N ASP A 159 -14.26 -10.18 -18.41
CA ASP A 159 -14.98 -10.55 -17.18
C ASP A 159 -14.11 -10.33 -15.95
N LEU A 160 -12.83 -10.76 -16.03
CA LEU A 160 -11.87 -10.52 -14.96
C LEU A 160 -11.65 -9.02 -14.75
N PHE A 161 -11.43 -8.26 -15.83
CA PHE A 161 -11.27 -6.81 -15.75
C PHE A 161 -12.48 -6.15 -15.09
N THR A 162 -13.70 -6.50 -15.52
CA THR A 162 -14.94 -5.93 -14.97
C THR A 162 -15.08 -6.25 -13.48
N PHE A 163 -14.66 -7.44 -13.05
CA PHE A 163 -14.68 -7.83 -11.64
C PHE A 163 -13.70 -7.02 -10.80
N ILE A 164 -12.44 -6.89 -11.24
CA ILE A 164 -11.38 -6.25 -10.44
C ILE A 164 -11.39 -4.72 -10.54
N ALA A 165 -11.95 -4.15 -11.62
CA ALA A 165 -11.87 -2.72 -11.92
C ALA A 165 -12.36 -1.80 -10.79
N ALA A 166 -13.29 -2.27 -9.96
CA ALA A 166 -13.86 -1.50 -8.86
C ALA A 166 -12.88 -1.26 -7.70
N HIS A 167 -11.92 -2.15 -7.45
CA HIS A 167 -11.08 -2.13 -6.26
C HIS A 167 -9.58 -2.20 -6.54
N VAL A 168 -9.16 -2.67 -7.73
CA VAL A 168 -7.75 -2.94 -8.07
C VAL A 168 -6.81 -1.75 -7.81
N PHE A 169 -7.29 -0.51 -8.01
CA PHE A 169 -6.52 0.69 -7.74
C PHE A 169 -6.16 0.86 -6.27
N LEU A 170 -7.09 0.53 -5.36
CA LEU A 170 -6.86 0.60 -3.91
C LEU A 170 -5.95 -0.54 -3.45
N GLU A 171 -6.17 -1.75 -3.96
CA GLU A 171 -5.42 -2.94 -3.55
C GLU A 171 -3.96 -2.90 -3.99
N LEU A 172 -3.70 -2.65 -5.27
CA LEU A 172 -2.34 -2.55 -5.79
C LEU A 172 -1.59 -1.40 -5.12
N SER A 173 -2.24 -0.24 -4.95
CA SER A 173 -1.65 0.89 -4.22
C SER A 173 -1.28 0.48 -2.79
N SER A 174 -2.14 -0.26 -2.11
CA SER A 174 -1.90 -0.73 -0.74
C SER A 174 -0.73 -1.70 -0.65
N ILE A 175 -0.62 -2.65 -1.58
CA ILE A 175 0.51 -3.59 -1.67
C ILE A 175 1.81 -2.84 -1.91
N PHE A 176 1.84 -1.88 -2.85
CA PHE A 176 3.05 -1.11 -3.16
C PHE A 176 3.45 -0.18 -2.00
N LEU A 177 2.49 0.40 -1.30
CA LEU A 177 2.73 1.21 -0.11
C LEU A 177 3.33 0.37 1.03
N ALA A 178 2.76 -0.81 1.29
CA ALA A 178 3.24 -1.71 2.33
C ALA A 178 4.63 -2.27 2.02
N ALA A 179 4.84 -2.72 0.78
CA ALA A 179 6.14 -3.21 0.33
C ALA A 179 7.19 -2.09 0.30
N GLY A 180 6.83 -0.88 -0.16
CA GLY A 180 7.72 0.29 -0.08
C GLY A 180 8.11 0.63 1.36
N ALA A 181 7.16 0.53 2.30
CA ALA A 181 7.44 0.69 3.73
C ALA A 181 8.39 -0.40 4.26
N GLY A 182 8.28 -1.64 3.76
CA GLY A 182 9.21 -2.75 4.05
C GLY A 182 10.60 -2.52 3.46
N LEU A 183 10.71 -2.10 2.18
CA LEU A 183 11.99 -1.76 1.54
C LEU A 183 12.70 -0.60 2.25
N ARG A 184 11.95 0.35 2.82
CA ARG A 184 12.52 1.39 3.67
C ARG A 184 13.13 0.83 4.96
N LEU A 185 12.49 -0.16 5.61
CA LEU A 185 13.07 -0.85 6.77
C LEU A 185 14.36 -1.58 6.38
N ALA A 186 14.33 -2.30 5.27
CA ALA A 186 15.49 -2.98 4.72
C ALA A 186 16.65 -2.02 4.49
N TRP A 187 16.38 -0.86 3.91
CA TRP A 187 17.38 0.18 3.69
C TRP A 187 17.97 0.72 5.00
N ALA A 188 17.16 0.88 6.05
CA ALA A 188 17.65 1.31 7.37
C ALA A 188 18.58 0.27 8.03
N ILE A 189 18.39 -1.03 7.73
CA ILE A 189 19.27 -2.12 8.19
C ILE A 189 20.58 -2.13 7.39
N LEU A 190 20.47 -2.05 6.06
CA LEU A 190 21.59 -2.16 5.13
C LEU A 190 22.49 -0.93 5.14
N ARG A 191 21.90 0.27 5.19
CA ARG A 191 22.60 1.55 5.10
C ARG A 191 22.07 2.55 6.15
N PRO A 192 22.42 2.37 7.43
CA PRO A 192 21.93 3.24 8.52
C PRO A 192 22.56 4.65 8.52
N GLY A 193 23.65 4.87 7.79
CA GLY A 193 24.42 6.12 7.79
C GLY A 193 25.13 6.33 9.13
N GLU A 194 25.13 7.57 9.63
CA GLU A 194 25.72 7.96 10.92
C GLU A 194 25.00 7.42 12.16
N ARG A 195 23.86 6.74 11.98
CA ARG A 195 23.06 6.20 13.09
C ARG A 195 23.42 4.75 13.36
N SER A 196 23.21 4.30 14.59
CA SER A 196 23.16 2.87 14.87
C SER A 196 22.03 2.22 14.06
N ARG A 197 22.19 0.95 13.66
CA ARG A 197 21.13 0.19 12.96
C ARG A 197 19.82 0.20 13.73
N ARG A 198 19.88 0.10 15.06
CA ARG A 198 18.71 0.13 15.94
C ARG A 198 17.96 1.45 15.84
N ASP A 199 18.67 2.58 15.84
CA ASP A 199 18.04 3.90 15.80
C ASP A 199 17.54 4.25 14.40
N ALA A 200 18.30 3.88 13.36
CA ALA A 200 17.84 3.97 11.98
C ALA A 200 16.54 3.18 11.77
N LEU A 201 16.48 1.96 12.29
CA LEU A 201 15.31 1.10 12.20
C LEU A 201 14.13 1.63 13.00
N ARG A 202 14.33 2.14 14.22
CA ARG A 202 13.26 2.77 15.02
C ARG A 202 12.62 3.95 14.28
N LEU A 203 13.45 4.83 13.70
CA LEU A 203 12.97 5.98 12.93
C LEU A 203 12.26 5.56 11.64
N ALA A 204 12.79 4.56 10.94
CA ALA A 204 12.14 4.00 9.75
C ALA A 204 10.80 3.36 10.11
N GLY A 205 10.77 2.51 11.15
CA GLY A 205 9.60 1.82 11.66
C GLY A 205 8.47 2.76 12.08
N ALA A 206 8.78 3.81 12.85
CA ALA A 206 7.76 4.78 13.27
C ALA A 206 7.07 5.49 12.08
N GLN A 207 7.81 5.73 10.98
CA GLN A 207 7.24 6.30 9.76
C GLN A 207 6.47 5.25 8.95
N SER A 208 7.00 4.03 8.85
CA SER A 208 6.38 2.92 8.11
C SER A 208 5.07 2.44 8.75
N VAL A 209 4.95 2.43 10.08
CA VAL A 209 3.69 2.06 10.77
C VAL A 209 2.55 3.00 10.38
N ARG A 210 2.82 4.29 10.17
CA ARG A 210 1.80 5.25 9.70
C ARG A 210 1.32 4.94 8.28
N VAL A 211 2.21 4.43 7.42
CA VAL A 211 1.84 3.92 6.09
C VAL A 211 0.95 2.69 6.24
N MET A 212 1.30 1.77 7.14
CA MET A 212 0.50 0.58 7.39
C MET A 212 -0.90 0.89 7.92
N LEU A 213 -1.06 1.93 8.74
CA LEU A 213 -2.38 2.39 9.17
C LEU A 213 -3.26 2.82 7.99
N LEU A 214 -2.67 3.52 7.01
CA LEU A 214 -3.38 3.87 5.76
C LEU A 214 -3.72 2.61 4.95
N VAL A 215 -2.74 1.72 4.76
CA VAL A 215 -2.88 0.48 4.01
C VAL A 215 -4.02 -0.38 4.56
N VAL A 216 -4.09 -0.59 5.87
CA VAL A 216 -5.15 -1.39 6.50
C VAL A 216 -6.53 -0.77 6.25
N PHE A 217 -6.65 0.56 6.41
CA PHE A 217 -7.90 1.26 6.14
C PHE A 217 -8.32 1.16 4.67
N VAL A 218 -7.39 1.41 3.75
CA VAL A 218 -7.63 1.38 2.29
C VAL A 218 -7.98 -0.01 1.81
N LEU A 219 -7.27 -1.04 2.29
CA LEU A 219 -7.63 -2.42 2.02
C LEU A 219 -9.04 -2.69 2.54
N GLY A 220 -9.38 -2.32 3.78
CA GLY A 220 -10.74 -2.46 4.31
C GLY A 220 -11.80 -1.88 3.37
N CYS A 221 -11.57 -0.68 2.81
CA CYS A 221 -12.45 -0.11 1.78
C CYS A 221 -12.48 -0.94 0.48
N ALA A 222 -11.33 -1.42 0.01
CA ALA A 222 -11.24 -2.28 -1.18
C ALA A 222 -12.02 -3.59 -1.01
N GLY A 223 -11.93 -4.25 0.15
CA GLY A 223 -12.65 -5.48 0.43
C GLY A 223 -14.16 -5.30 0.57
N LEU A 224 -14.61 -4.13 1.03
CA LEU A 224 -16.04 -3.78 0.96
C LEU A 224 -16.48 -3.64 -0.51
N ILE A 225 -15.69 -2.95 -1.34
CA ILE A 225 -16.00 -2.82 -2.77
C ILE A 225 -15.99 -4.20 -3.46
N GLU A 226 -15.02 -5.05 -3.15
CA GLU A 226 -14.91 -6.40 -3.68
C GLU A 226 -16.06 -7.30 -3.23
N GLY A 227 -16.42 -7.29 -1.94
CA GLY A 227 -17.49 -8.14 -1.42
C GLY A 227 -18.89 -7.77 -1.94
N PHE A 228 -19.13 -6.48 -2.20
CA PHE A 228 -20.46 -5.97 -2.55
C PHE A 228 -20.61 -5.57 -4.02
N LEU A 229 -19.66 -4.81 -4.58
CA LEU A 229 -19.78 -4.24 -5.92
C LEU A 229 -19.22 -5.17 -7.00
N SER A 230 -18.06 -5.81 -6.77
CA SER A 230 -17.43 -6.67 -7.77
C SER A 230 -18.29 -7.85 -8.26
N PRO A 231 -18.96 -8.63 -7.38
CA PRO A 231 -19.85 -9.73 -7.80
C PRO A 231 -21.28 -9.27 -8.15
N SER A 232 -21.59 -7.97 -8.07
CA SER A 232 -22.90 -7.44 -8.41
C SER A 232 -23.14 -7.39 -9.92
N ASN A 233 -24.41 -7.31 -10.31
CA ASN A 233 -24.86 -7.08 -11.70
C ASN A 233 -24.72 -5.62 -12.15
N ALA A 234 -24.01 -4.77 -11.38
CA ALA A 234 -23.79 -3.38 -11.77
C ALA A 234 -23.04 -3.31 -13.12
N PRO A 235 -23.39 -2.35 -14.00
CA PRO A 235 -22.70 -2.17 -15.27
C PRO A 235 -21.20 -1.93 -15.11
N ALA A 236 -20.40 -2.37 -16.08
CA ALA A 236 -18.94 -2.24 -16.05
C ALA A 236 -18.47 -0.78 -15.84
N PHE A 237 -19.15 0.20 -16.43
CA PHE A 237 -18.80 1.62 -16.26
C PHE A 237 -18.95 2.09 -14.80
N VAL A 238 -19.90 1.55 -14.03
CA VAL A 238 -20.07 1.88 -12.61
C VAL A 238 -18.89 1.34 -11.82
N LYS A 239 -18.51 0.07 -12.08
CA LYS A 239 -17.35 -0.58 -11.43
C LYS A 239 -16.06 0.20 -11.72
N VAL A 240 -15.80 0.51 -12.99
CA VAL A 240 -14.66 1.32 -13.41
C VAL A 240 -14.70 2.73 -12.78
N GLY A 241 -15.87 3.38 -12.77
CA GLY A 241 -16.04 4.70 -12.18
C GLY A 241 -15.72 4.73 -10.69
N VAL A 242 -16.18 3.74 -9.92
CA VAL A 242 -15.87 3.61 -8.49
C VAL A 242 -14.38 3.38 -8.27
N GLY A 243 -13.75 2.49 -9.05
CA GLY A 243 -12.32 2.22 -8.94
C GLY A 243 -11.46 3.44 -9.25
N LEU A 244 -11.74 4.12 -10.36
CA LEU A 244 -11.03 5.35 -10.73
C LEU A 244 -11.23 6.46 -9.70
N THR A 245 -12.45 6.65 -9.21
CA THR A 245 -12.75 7.71 -8.23
C THR A 245 -12.04 7.44 -6.91
N THR A 246 -12.17 6.23 -6.37
CA THR A 246 -11.54 5.87 -5.09
C THR A 246 -10.01 5.86 -5.18
N GLY A 247 -9.45 5.34 -6.28
CA GLY A 247 -8.02 5.42 -6.57
C GLY A 247 -7.53 6.85 -6.69
N ALA A 248 -8.25 7.71 -7.43
CA ALA A 248 -7.91 9.12 -7.56
C ALA A 248 -7.97 9.86 -6.22
N LEU A 249 -8.96 9.59 -5.38
CA LEU A 249 -9.06 10.17 -4.04
C LEU A 249 -7.89 9.76 -3.14
N LEU A 250 -7.50 8.48 -3.16
CA LEU A 250 -6.34 7.99 -2.42
C LEU A 250 -5.06 8.71 -2.86
N TRP A 251 -4.79 8.76 -4.16
CA TRP A 251 -3.58 9.37 -4.69
C TRP A 251 -3.60 10.90 -4.58
N PHE A 252 -4.76 11.55 -4.69
CA PHE A 252 -4.93 12.97 -4.39
C PHE A 252 -4.57 13.25 -2.93
N TYR A 253 -5.08 12.45 -2.00
CA TYR A 253 -4.77 12.56 -0.58
C TYR A 253 -3.26 12.39 -0.31
N ILE A 254 -2.61 11.40 -0.93
CA ILE A 254 -1.17 11.19 -0.75
C ILE A 254 -0.34 12.32 -1.38
N LEU A 255 -0.61 12.65 -2.65
CA LEU A 255 0.23 13.53 -3.47
C LEU A 255 -0.02 15.01 -3.22
N VAL A 256 -1.24 15.44 -2.89
CA VAL A 256 -1.57 16.85 -2.70
C VAL A 256 -1.54 17.21 -1.22
N VAL A 257 -2.28 16.48 -0.39
CA VAL A 257 -2.33 16.75 1.05
C VAL A 257 -0.99 16.42 1.73
N GLY A 258 -0.30 15.39 1.25
CA GLY A 258 1.02 14.98 1.78
C GLY A 258 2.17 15.96 1.49
N ARG A 259 2.05 16.85 0.49
CA ARG A 259 3.09 17.86 0.18
C ARG A 259 3.29 18.88 1.29
N VAL A 260 2.23 19.20 2.04
CA VAL A 260 2.19 20.30 3.02
C VAL A 260 3.22 20.15 4.15
N ARG A 261 3.78 18.95 4.37
CA ARG A 261 4.84 18.72 5.37
C ARG A 261 6.23 19.15 4.90
N ARG A 262 6.48 19.27 3.58
CA ARG A 262 7.81 19.61 3.05
C ARG A 262 8.12 21.10 3.22
N ASP A 263 7.09 21.95 3.13
CA ASP A 263 7.23 23.41 3.10
C ASP A 263 7.33 24.07 4.48
N SER A 264 7.07 23.32 5.57
CA SER A 264 7.19 23.84 6.95
C SER A 264 8.56 23.55 7.60
N THR A 265 9.49 22.96 6.85
CA THR A 265 10.84 22.58 7.32
C THR A 265 11.96 23.06 6.39
N ALA A 266 11.64 23.89 5.41
CA ALA A 266 12.58 24.64 4.57
C ALA A 266 12.59 26.09 5.05
#